data_AF-A0A259DA69-F1
#
_entry.id   AF-A0A259DA69-F1
#
_cell.length_a   1.000
_cell.length_b   1.000
_cell.length_c   1.000
_cell.angle_alpha   90.00
_cell.angle_beta   90.00
_cell.angle_gamma   90.00
#
_symmetry.space_group_name_H-M   'P 1'
#
loop_
_entity.id
_entity.type
_entity.pdbx_description
1 polymer ?
#
loop_
_entity_poly.entity_id
_entity_poly.type
_entity_poly.pdbx_seq_one_letter_code
_entity_poly.pdbx_strand_id
1 'polypeptide(L)'
;MKRNTLLNALLATVVGLGLAATVQAQNAKVGSVQIENAYTRATVPGQQVAGGFMKIENKGAADQLISASSPVSGEVQLHEMAMEGNVMKMRQVKDIPVP
;
A
#
# COMPACT_ATOMS: atom_id res chain seq x y z
N MET A 1 21.96 -32.00 -33.24
CA MET A 1 20.61 -31.60 -32.76
C MET A 1 20.53 -31.35 -31.25
N LYS A 2 21.21 -32.11 -30.38
CA LYS A 2 21.13 -31.95 -28.90
C LYS A 2 21.74 -30.65 -28.31
N ARG A 3 22.72 -30.02 -28.98
CA ARG A 3 23.43 -28.84 -28.47
C ARG A 3 22.55 -27.57 -28.45
N ASN A 4 21.71 -27.37 -29.46
CA ASN A 4 20.75 -26.24 -29.47
C ASN A 4 19.59 -26.46 -28.50
N THR A 5 19.20 -27.71 -28.23
CA THR A 5 18.15 -28.02 -27.24
C THR A 5 18.59 -27.66 -25.82
N LEU A 6 19.85 -27.92 -25.47
CA LEU A 6 20.43 -27.56 -24.17
C LEU A 6 20.63 -26.05 -24.02
N LEU A 7 21.11 -25.37 -25.08
CA LEU A 7 21.23 -23.91 -25.10
C LEU A 7 19.86 -23.21 -24.97
N ASN A 8 18.84 -23.70 -25.67
CA ASN A 8 17.48 -23.15 -25.57
C ASN A 8 16.83 -23.45 -24.21
N ALA A 9 17.09 -24.61 -23.62
CA ALA A 9 16.63 -24.93 -22.27
C ALA A 9 17.29 -24.03 -21.21
N LEU A 10 18.60 -23.75 -21.35
CA LEU A 10 19.31 -22.82 -20.48
C LEU A 10 18.78 -21.38 -20.63
N LEU A 11 18.54 -20.91 -21.85
CA LEU A 11 17.94 -19.60 -22.10
C LEU A 11 16.52 -19.48 -21.50
N ALA A 12 15.69 -20.52 -21.66
CA ALA A 12 14.34 -20.54 -21.12
C ALA A 12 14.33 -20.49 -19.58
N THR A 13 15.33 -21.09 -18.94
CA THR A 13 15.46 -21.11 -17.47
C THR A 13 15.91 -19.74 -16.94
N VAL A 14 16.84 -19.07 -17.64
CA VAL A 14 17.30 -17.71 -17.28
C VAL A 14 16.19 -16.67 -17.44
N VAL A 15 15.38 -16.77 -18.50
CA VAL A 15 14.20 -15.89 -18.68
C VAL A 15 13.13 -16.15 -17.62
N GLY A 16 12.89 -17.43 -17.26
CA GLY A 16 11.95 -17.79 -16.20
C GLY A 16 12.32 -17.25 -14.81
N LEU A 17 13.61 -17.24 -14.45
CA LEU A 17 14.07 -16.65 -13.19
C LEU A 17 14.01 -15.11 -13.19
N GLY A 18 14.20 -14.47 -14.35
CA GLY A 18 14.12 -13.01 -14.47
C GLY A 18 12.74 -12.43 -14.16
N LEU A 19 11.65 -13.15 -14.49
CA LEU A 19 10.28 -12.72 -14.22
C LEU A 19 9.84 -12.93 -12.75
N ALA A 20 10.49 -13.84 -12.01
CA ALA A 20 10.14 -14.09 -10.61
C ALA A 20 10.73 -13.03 -9.65
N ALA A 21 11.71 -12.24 -10.09
CA ALA A 21 12.44 -11.29 -9.24
C ALA A 21 11.76 -9.92 -9.10
N THR A 22 10.68 -9.62 -9.83
CA THR A 22 9.98 -8.33 -9.74
C THR A 22 8.78 -8.42 -8.81
N VAL A 23 9.00 -8.83 -7.57
CA VAL A 23 8.03 -8.54 -6.51
C VAL A 23 8.33 -7.13 -6.00
N GLN A 24 7.69 -6.11 -6.58
CA GLN A 24 7.69 -4.78 -5.99
C GLN A 24 6.91 -4.85 -4.66
N ALA A 25 7.64 -5.01 -3.55
CA ALA A 25 7.08 -4.74 -2.24
C ALA A 25 6.61 -3.28 -2.21
N GLN A 26 5.34 -3.05 -1.90
CA GLN A 26 4.70 -1.72 -1.88
C GLN A 26 5.09 -0.96 -0.60
N ASN A 27 6.39 -0.88 -0.34
CA ASN A 27 6.95 -0.21 0.82
C ASN A 27 7.60 1.09 0.36
N ALA A 28 7.25 2.19 1.00
CA ALA A 28 7.85 3.48 0.78
C ALA A 28 8.52 3.95 2.08
N LYS A 29 9.68 4.60 1.97
CA LYS A 29 10.41 5.15 3.12
C LYS A 29 10.86 6.57 2.82
N VAL A 30 10.55 7.48 3.73
CA VAL A 30 11.00 8.87 3.70
C VAL A 30 11.55 9.20 5.08
N GLY A 31 12.85 9.51 5.16
CA GLY A 31 13.51 9.75 6.44
C GLY A 31 13.36 8.57 7.41
N SER A 32 12.76 8.82 8.57
CA SER A 32 12.44 7.83 9.61
C SER A 32 11.05 7.21 9.51
N VAL A 33 10.22 7.65 8.56
CA VAL A 33 8.85 7.16 8.35
C VAL A 33 8.85 6.09 7.25
N GLN A 34 8.20 4.96 7.54
CA GLN A 34 8.05 3.81 6.67
C GLN A 34 6.56 3.51 6.46
N ILE A 35 6.14 3.38 5.22
CA ILE A 35 4.78 3.01 4.82
C ILE A 35 4.85 1.60 4.22
N GLU A 36 4.00 0.71 4.71
CA GLU A 36 3.97 -0.70 4.31
C GLU A 36 2.57 -1.13 3.90
N ASN A 37 2.52 -2.07 2.95
CA ASN A 37 1.29 -2.76 2.54
C ASN A 37 0.13 -1.80 2.23
N ALA A 38 0.40 -0.74 1.48
CA ALA A 38 -0.64 0.17 1.04
C ALA A 38 -1.56 -0.53 0.02
N TYR A 39 -2.88 -0.53 0.25
CA TYR A 39 -3.86 -1.08 -0.68
C TYR A 39 -5.19 -0.35 -0.58
N THR A 40 -6.03 -0.52 -1.60
CA THR A 40 -7.42 -0.05 -1.58
C THR A 40 -8.36 -1.23 -1.77
N ARG A 41 -9.58 -1.12 -1.22
CA ARG A 41 -10.64 -2.09 -1.50
C ARG A 41 -11.43 -1.64 -2.73
N ALA A 42 -11.70 -2.58 -3.62
CA ALA A 42 -12.57 -2.35 -4.77
C ALA A 42 -13.95 -1.90 -4.28
N THR A 43 -14.50 -0.86 -4.92
CA THR A 43 -15.85 -0.39 -4.66
C THR A 43 -16.86 -1.39 -5.22
N VAL A 44 -17.94 -1.64 -4.48
CA VAL A 44 -19.05 -2.43 -5.00
C VAL A 44 -19.86 -1.58 -6.00
N PRO A 45 -20.53 -2.19 -6.99
CA PRO A 45 -21.35 -1.45 -7.94
C PRO A 45 -22.36 -0.52 -7.23
N GLY A 46 -22.36 0.76 -7.62
CA GLY A 46 -23.24 1.78 -7.05
C GLY A 46 -22.70 2.52 -5.81
N GLN A 47 -21.55 2.13 -5.26
CA GLN A 47 -20.88 2.88 -4.17
C GLN A 47 -19.83 3.83 -4.73
N GLN A 48 -19.84 5.07 -4.24
CA GLN A 48 -18.91 6.13 -4.66
C GLN A 48 -17.66 6.24 -3.76
N VAL A 49 -17.68 5.59 -2.60
CA VAL A 49 -16.61 5.68 -1.60
C VAL A 49 -15.87 4.35 -1.50
N ALA A 50 -14.53 4.43 -1.46
CA ALA A 50 -13.62 3.31 -1.27
C ALA A 50 -12.81 3.49 0.02
N GLY A 51 -12.36 2.38 0.60
CA GLY A 51 -11.41 2.39 1.72
C GLY A 51 -9.98 2.19 1.23
N GLY A 52 -9.07 3.06 1.68
CA GLY A 52 -7.62 2.89 1.55
C GLY A 52 -7.00 2.51 2.89
N PHE A 53 -6.04 1.59 2.86
CA PHE A 53 -5.39 1.04 4.04
C PHE A 53 -3.88 0.98 3.82
N MET A 54 -3.12 1.29 4.86
CA MET A 54 -1.67 1.14 4.89
C MET A 54 -1.21 1.04 6.34
N LYS A 55 0.00 0.53 6.56
CA LYS A 55 0.67 0.62 7.87
C LYS A 55 1.71 1.73 7.79
N ILE A 56 1.70 2.63 8.76
CA ILE A 56 2.73 3.68 8.92
C ILE A 56 3.53 3.35 10.17
N GLU A 57 4.84 3.32 10.05
CA GLU A 57 5.79 3.11 11.15
C GLU A 57 6.75 4.30 11.18
N ASN A 58 6.80 5.01 12.31
CA ASN A 58 7.72 6.12 12.53
C ASN A 58 8.81 5.70 13.54
N LYS A 59 10.07 5.88 13.15
CA LYS A 59 11.26 5.60 13.98
C LYS A 59 12.02 6.87 14.39
N GLY A 60 11.41 8.04 14.19
CA GLY A 60 12.03 9.34 14.42
C GLY A 60 11.35 10.13 15.53
N ALA A 61 11.31 11.45 15.37
CA ALA A 61 10.51 12.31 16.21
C ALA A 61 9.02 12.20 15.84
N ALA A 62 8.14 12.58 16.76
CA ALA A 62 6.69 12.59 16.52
C ALA A 62 6.33 13.38 15.26
N ASP A 63 5.46 12.79 14.43
CA ASP A 63 5.03 13.34 13.15
C ASP A 63 3.49 13.28 13.02
N GLN A 64 2.93 13.80 11.93
CA GLN A 64 1.49 13.83 11.68
C GLN A 64 1.16 13.56 10.22
N LEU A 65 0.21 12.65 9.98
CA LEU A 65 -0.41 12.46 8.68
C LEU A 65 -1.52 13.51 8.50
N ILE A 66 -1.25 14.53 7.70
CA ILE A 66 -2.15 15.67 7.50
C ILE A 66 -3.02 15.58 6.24
N SER A 67 -2.64 14.75 5.26
CA SER A 67 -3.38 14.61 4.01
C SER A 67 -2.96 13.35 3.24
N ALA A 68 -3.82 12.94 2.31
CA ALA A 68 -3.51 11.95 1.29
C ALA A 68 -4.20 12.37 -0.02
N SER A 69 -3.71 11.87 -1.16
CA SER A 69 -4.31 12.14 -2.46
C SER A 69 -4.20 10.91 -3.36
N SER A 70 -5.08 10.81 -4.35
CA SER A 70 -5.10 9.70 -5.28
C SER A 70 -5.60 10.14 -6.66
N PRO A 71 -4.96 9.74 -7.77
CA PRO A 71 -5.42 10.11 -9.11
C PRO A 71 -6.77 9.48 -9.48
N VAL A 72 -7.23 8.46 -8.74
CA VAL A 72 -8.51 7.79 -8.98
C VAL A 72 -9.65 8.29 -8.09
N SER A 73 -9.40 9.29 -7.23
CA SER A 73 -10.42 9.89 -6.36
C SER A 73 -10.41 11.42 -6.46
N GLY A 74 -11.59 12.04 -6.48
CA GLY A 74 -11.71 13.50 -6.41
C GLY A 74 -11.40 14.07 -5.02
N GLU A 75 -11.63 13.28 -3.96
CA GLU A 75 -11.39 13.66 -2.57
C GLU A 75 -10.82 12.47 -1.79
N VAL A 76 -9.95 12.74 -0.82
CA VAL A 76 -9.47 11.75 0.15
C VAL A 76 -9.60 12.34 1.54
N GLN A 77 -10.24 11.59 2.43
CA GLN A 77 -10.47 11.99 3.81
C GLN A 77 -9.75 11.04 4.77
N LEU A 78 -9.22 11.59 5.86
CA LEU A 78 -8.64 10.82 6.95
C LEU A 78 -9.74 10.53 7.98
N HIS A 79 -9.87 9.27 8.38
CA HIS A 79 -10.89 8.82 9.31
C HIS A 79 -10.23 8.03 10.44
N GLU A 80 -10.65 8.29 11.67
CA GLU A 80 -10.23 7.52 12.83
C GLU A 80 -11.39 6.71 13.39
N MET A 81 -11.06 5.58 14.03
CA MET A 81 -12.01 4.76 14.76
C MET A 81 -11.78 4.95 16.25
N ALA A 82 -12.78 5.48 16.95
CA ALA A 82 -12.74 5.71 18.38
C ALA A 82 -13.91 5.04 19.09
N MET A 83 -13.67 4.58 20.32
CA MET A 83 -14.73 4.11 21.21
C MET A 83 -15.37 5.31 21.90
N GLU A 84 -16.67 5.50 21.67
CA GLU A 84 -17.50 6.43 22.44
C GLU A 84 -18.43 5.61 23.34
N GLY A 85 -18.01 5.43 24.60
CA GLY A 85 -18.65 4.49 25.52
C GLY A 85 -18.51 3.06 25.01
N ASN A 86 -19.64 2.43 24.70
CA ASN A 86 -19.69 1.05 24.19
C ASN A 86 -19.88 0.98 22.66
N VAL A 87 -19.81 2.10 21.93
CA VAL A 87 -20.01 2.13 20.48
C VAL A 87 -18.71 2.56 19.80
N MET A 88 -18.29 1.75 18.82
CA MET A 88 -17.21 2.09 17.91
C MET A 88 -17.73 3.05 16.85
N LYS A 89 -17.16 4.26 16.77
CA LYS A 89 -17.52 5.28 15.78
C LYS A 89 -16.35 5.61 14.88
N MET A 90 -16.65 5.75 13.60
CA MET A 90 -15.71 6.26 12.61
C MET A 90 -16.03 7.72 12.34
N ARG A 91 -15.03 8.60 12.43
CA ARG A 91 -15.20 10.04 12.17
C ARG A 91 -14.04 10.58 11.36
N GLN A 92 -14.36 11.56 10.52
CA GLN A 92 -13.34 12.31 9.79
C GLN A 92 -12.50 13.13 10.77
N VAL A 93 -11.20 13.13 10.55
CA VAL A 93 -10.21 13.93 11.28
C VAL A 93 -9.43 14.79 10.31
N LYS A 94 -8.83 15.87 10.82
CA LYS A 94 -7.97 16.76 10.03
C LYS A 94 -6.57 16.18 9.84
N ASP A 95 -6.11 15.45 10.85
CA ASP A 95 -4.78 14.86 10.92
C ASP A 95 -4.82 13.60 11.78
N ILE A 96 -3.82 12.74 11.61
CA ILE A 96 -3.59 11.55 12.43
C ILE A 96 -2.18 11.65 13.00
N PRO A 97 -2.01 11.72 14.33
CA PRO A 97 -0.70 11.66 14.95
C PRO A 97 0.02 10.35 14.64
N VAL A 98 1.30 10.44 14.26
CA VAL A 98 2.18 9.29 14.00
C VAL A 98 3.37 9.39 14.96
N PRO A 99 3.26 8.80 16.15
CA PRO A 99 4.26 8.92 17.21
C PRO A 99 5.59 8.26 16.85
#